data_AF-A0A2E7PQW4-F1
#
_entry.id   AF-A0A2E7PQW4-F1
#
_cell.length_a   1.000
_cell.length_b   1.000
_cell.length_c   1.000
_cell.angle_alpha   90.00
_cell.angle_beta   90.00
_cell.angle_gamma   90.00
#
_symmetry.space_group_name_H-M   'P 1'
#
loop_
_entity.id
_entity.type
_entity.pdbx_description
1 polymer ?
#
loop_
_entity_poly.entity_id
_entity_poly.type
_entity_poly.pdbx_seq_one_letter_code
_entity_poly.pdbx_strand_id
1 'polypeptide(L)'
;MDYTAKIWSRNDVQFPLQSYSVGSRVASVLHKESYPNRIFTISIDGNIYVYDKESALFVDGPYRGADDCAWFSINLKTKPKSDYFLAINTPKSVAMWPFEISSTEFKDTEKLVQFSSEIIGVKMDKTMSINLSTNIAESISDSDTNEQKEWKRWHKSGSQLDSPFVDTDMNSYRDFLITQNTLSSLEEILYSYPMDKQVLKLYAKKLLELSKDENIEAFKRDRYKTSAAWYESISK
;
A
#
# COMPACT_ATOMS: atom_id res chain seq x y z
N MET A 1 -3.67 -0.43 -27.97
CA MET A 1 -2.70 -1.33 -27.32
C MET A 1 -3.45 -2.16 -26.31
N ASP A 2 -3.03 -3.41 -26.10
CA ASP A 2 -3.74 -4.34 -25.23
C ASP A 2 -3.34 -4.10 -23.77
N TYR A 3 -4.34 -3.82 -22.91
CA TYR A 3 -4.15 -3.59 -21.47
C TYR A 3 -4.59 -4.82 -20.67
N THR A 4 -4.38 -6.01 -21.23
CA THR A 4 -4.85 -7.24 -20.63
C THR A 4 -3.74 -8.26 -20.47
N ALA A 5 -3.78 -9.00 -19.36
CA ALA A 5 -3.06 -10.26 -19.23
C ALA A 5 -4.00 -11.38 -19.71
N LYS A 6 -3.46 -12.43 -20.34
CA LYS A 6 -4.28 -13.51 -20.90
C LYS A 6 -3.72 -14.88 -20.54
N ILE A 7 -4.62 -15.82 -20.28
CA ILE A 7 -4.30 -17.24 -20.21
C ILE A 7 -4.70 -17.87 -21.54
N TRP A 8 -3.81 -18.69 -22.07
CA TRP A 8 -4.01 -19.41 -23.32
C TRP A 8 -4.00 -20.91 -23.07
N SER A 9 -4.81 -21.63 -23.82
CA SER A 9 -4.70 -23.08 -23.89
C SER A 9 -3.56 -23.43 -24.84
N ARG A 10 -2.79 -24.46 -24.50
CA ARG A 10 -1.81 -25.02 -25.44
C ARG A 10 -2.48 -25.74 -26.61
N ASN A 11 -3.70 -26.25 -26.39
CA ASN A 11 -4.44 -27.03 -27.37
C ASN A 11 -5.28 -26.17 -28.31
N ASP A 12 -5.63 -24.95 -27.89
CA ASP A 12 -6.37 -23.98 -28.68
C ASP A 12 -5.83 -22.57 -28.43
N VAL A 13 -5.23 -22.01 -29.49
CA VAL A 13 -4.61 -20.68 -29.48
C VAL A 13 -5.43 -19.65 -30.25
N GLN A 14 -6.64 -20.00 -30.72
CA GLN A 14 -7.49 -19.04 -31.43
C GLN A 14 -8.05 -17.98 -30.49
N PHE A 15 -8.45 -18.38 -29.29
CA PHE A 15 -8.99 -17.49 -28.27
C PHE A 15 -8.32 -17.72 -26.92
N PRO A 16 -8.06 -16.64 -26.15
CA PRO A 16 -7.59 -16.80 -24.78
C PRO A 16 -8.68 -17.49 -23.96
N LEU A 17 -8.28 -18.41 -23.08
CA LEU A 17 -9.17 -19.01 -22.10
C LEU A 17 -9.74 -17.94 -21.16
N GLN A 18 -8.89 -17.00 -20.78
CA GLN A 18 -9.26 -15.92 -19.89
C GLN A 18 -8.46 -14.65 -20.18
N SER A 19 -9.07 -13.50 -19.92
CA SER A 19 -8.46 -12.18 -20.04
C SER A 19 -8.68 -11.37 -18.77
N TYR A 20 -7.63 -10.70 -18.29
CA TYR A 20 -7.62 -9.91 -17.07
C TYR A 20 -7.33 -8.46 -17.43
N SER A 21 -8.29 -7.57 -17.20
CA SER A 21 -8.16 -6.15 -17.53
C SER A 21 -7.28 -5.45 -16.50
N VAL A 22 -6.13 -4.94 -16.96
CA VAL A 22 -5.19 -4.16 -16.17
C VAL A 22 -5.38 -2.70 -16.57
N GLY A 23 -5.39 -1.76 -15.62
CA GLY A 23 -5.66 -0.33 -15.90
C GLY A 23 -4.63 0.35 -16.81
N SER A 24 -3.56 -0.35 -17.20
CA SER A 24 -2.45 0.11 -18.02
C SER A 24 -1.73 -1.09 -18.66
N ARG A 25 -0.58 -0.87 -19.31
CA ARG A 25 0.18 -1.94 -19.97
C ARG A 25 0.71 -2.93 -18.93
N VAL A 26 0.53 -4.21 -19.19
CA VAL A 26 1.04 -5.29 -18.34
C VAL A 26 2.55 -5.41 -18.50
N ALA A 27 3.29 -5.27 -17.41
CA ALA A 27 4.75 -5.40 -17.39
C ALA A 27 5.18 -6.82 -16.99
N SER A 28 4.50 -7.44 -16.01
CA SER A 28 4.79 -8.81 -15.59
C SER A 28 3.55 -9.50 -15.01
N VAL A 29 3.56 -10.82 -15.04
CA VAL A 29 2.51 -11.70 -14.50
C VAL A 29 3.17 -12.77 -13.64
N LEU A 30 2.58 -13.05 -12.49
CA LEU A 30 3.04 -14.08 -11.56
C LEU A 30 1.88 -15.01 -11.18
N HIS A 31 2.16 -16.31 -11.23
CA HIS A 31 1.29 -17.36 -10.74
C HIS A 31 2.06 -18.20 -9.73
N LYS A 32 1.47 -18.46 -8.56
CA LYS A 32 2.09 -19.23 -7.48
C LYS A 32 1.28 -20.48 -7.22
N GLU A 33 1.94 -21.64 -7.21
CA GLU A 33 1.27 -22.94 -7.01
C GLU A 33 0.56 -23.09 -5.67
N SER A 34 1.04 -22.43 -4.61
CA SER A 34 0.39 -22.41 -3.30
C SER A 34 -0.88 -21.55 -3.27
N TYR A 35 -1.09 -20.70 -4.27
CA TYR A 35 -2.31 -19.90 -4.47
C TYR A 35 -2.83 -20.12 -5.90
N PRO A 36 -3.25 -21.35 -6.26
CA PRO A 36 -3.47 -21.76 -7.65
C PRO A 36 -4.65 -21.03 -8.31
N ASN A 37 -5.55 -20.48 -7.50
CA ASN A 37 -6.73 -19.74 -7.94
C ASN A 37 -6.43 -18.25 -8.13
N ARG A 38 -5.16 -17.81 -8.05
CA ARG A 38 -4.81 -16.40 -8.12
C ARG A 38 -3.82 -16.10 -9.23
N ILE A 39 -4.03 -14.97 -9.89
CA ILE A 39 -3.12 -14.38 -10.87
C ILE A 39 -2.74 -12.99 -10.37
N PHE A 40 -1.44 -12.73 -10.31
CA PHE A 40 -0.89 -11.45 -9.93
C PHE A 40 -0.35 -10.77 -11.19
N THR A 41 -0.72 -9.52 -11.41
CA THR A 41 -0.18 -8.73 -12.52
C THR A 41 0.43 -7.45 -11.97
N ILE A 42 1.41 -6.90 -12.69
CA ILE A 42 1.95 -5.57 -12.41
C ILE A 42 1.89 -4.74 -13.69
N SER A 43 1.40 -3.50 -13.58
CA SER A 43 1.39 -2.55 -14.69
C SER A 43 2.73 -1.84 -14.83
N ILE A 44 2.93 -1.17 -15.97
CA ILE A 44 4.09 -0.29 -16.19
C ILE A 44 4.14 0.89 -15.21
N ASP A 45 2.99 1.27 -14.65
CA ASP A 45 2.88 2.29 -13.61
C ASP A 45 3.16 1.72 -12.20
N GLY A 46 3.62 0.47 -12.11
CA GLY A 46 3.97 -0.19 -10.86
C GLY A 46 2.78 -0.71 -10.04
N ASN A 47 1.55 -0.56 -10.52
CA ASN A 47 0.35 -1.03 -9.82
C ASN A 47 0.19 -2.54 -9.93
N ILE A 48 -0.03 -3.20 -8.79
CA ILE A 48 -0.15 -4.65 -8.73
C ILE A 48 -1.61 -5.03 -8.51
N TYR A 49 -2.15 -5.88 -9.38
CA TYR A 49 -3.53 -6.34 -9.32
C TYR A 49 -3.57 -7.85 -9.06
N VAL A 50 -4.54 -8.28 -8.26
CA VAL A 50 -4.78 -9.69 -7.96
C VAL A 50 -6.14 -10.07 -8.53
N TYR A 51 -6.19 -11.14 -9.31
CA TYR A 51 -7.41 -11.68 -9.89
C TYR A 51 -7.61 -13.11 -9.45
N ASP A 52 -8.88 -13.51 -9.39
CA ASP A 52 -9.27 -14.90 -9.33
C ASP A 52 -9.06 -15.52 -10.72
N LYS A 53 -8.38 -16.66 -10.77
CA LYS A 53 -7.94 -17.28 -12.01
C LYS A 53 -9.13 -17.78 -12.84
N GLU A 54 -10.13 -18.37 -12.20
CA GLU A 54 -11.25 -19.03 -12.88
C GLU A 54 -12.30 -18.03 -13.35
N SER A 55 -12.65 -17.07 -12.50
CA SER A 55 -13.67 -16.06 -12.80
C SER A 55 -13.12 -14.81 -13.50
N ALA A 56 -11.80 -14.59 -13.44
CA ALA A 56 -11.12 -13.32 -13.77
C ALA A 56 -11.69 -12.08 -13.12
N LEU A 57 -12.43 -12.27 -12.04
CA LEU A 57 -12.85 -11.16 -11.23
C LEU A 57 -11.64 -10.63 -10.47
N PHE A 58 -11.63 -9.32 -10.36
CA PHE A 58 -10.69 -8.62 -9.53
C PHE A 58 -10.91 -9.02 -8.06
N VAL A 59 -9.83 -9.40 -7.38
CA VAL A 59 -9.85 -9.90 -6.00
C VAL A 59 -9.26 -8.89 -5.03
N ASP A 60 -8.09 -8.33 -5.35
CA ASP A 60 -7.39 -7.41 -4.44
C ASP A 60 -6.39 -6.48 -5.16
N GLY A 61 -6.01 -5.38 -4.50
CA GLY A 61 -5.19 -4.29 -5.00
C GLY A 61 -6.01 -3.03 -5.36
N PRO A 62 -5.52 -2.15 -6.24
CA PRO A 62 -4.15 -2.12 -6.73
C PRO A 62 -3.18 -1.78 -5.60
N TYR A 63 -2.19 -2.64 -5.35
CA TYR A 63 -1.08 -2.26 -4.49
C TYR A 63 -0.16 -1.36 -5.30
N ARG A 64 -0.07 -0.09 -4.90
CA ARG A 64 0.65 0.91 -5.67
C ARG A 64 2.16 0.71 -5.58
N GLY A 65 2.80 0.77 -6.73
CA GLY A 65 4.24 0.93 -6.82
C GLY A 65 4.65 2.39 -6.62
N ALA A 66 5.95 2.62 -6.47
CA ALA A 66 6.54 3.95 -6.62
C ALA A 66 6.43 4.46 -8.07
N ASP A 67 6.40 5.78 -8.24
CA ASP A 67 6.49 6.41 -9.56
C ASP A 67 7.89 6.28 -10.18
N ASP A 68 7.98 6.64 -11.47
CA ASP A 68 9.23 6.61 -12.25
C ASP A 68 9.86 5.21 -12.35
N CYS A 69 9.00 4.19 -12.40
CA CYS A 69 9.39 2.82 -12.65
C CYS A 69 10.08 2.71 -14.01
N ALA A 70 11.36 2.31 -14.04
CA ALA A 70 12.00 1.98 -15.31
C ALA A 70 11.32 0.75 -15.95
N TRP A 71 10.62 0.95 -17.08
CA TRP A 71 9.73 -0.07 -17.67
C TRP A 71 10.39 -1.43 -17.96
N PHE A 72 11.69 -1.46 -18.27
CA PHE A 72 12.45 -2.69 -18.52
C PHE A 72 12.74 -3.51 -17.26
N SER A 73 12.59 -2.91 -16.09
CA SER A 73 13.08 -3.44 -14.82
C SER A 73 11.94 -3.78 -13.86
N ILE A 74 10.69 -3.47 -14.22
CA ILE A 74 9.49 -3.81 -13.47
C ILE A 74 9.27 -5.32 -13.56
N ASN A 75 9.22 -5.99 -12.41
CA ASN A 75 8.94 -7.41 -12.40
C ASN A 75 8.33 -7.88 -11.08
N LEU A 76 7.46 -8.89 -11.17
CA LEU A 76 6.98 -9.66 -10.04
C LEU A 76 7.85 -10.92 -9.89
N LYS A 77 8.41 -11.12 -8.70
CA LYS A 77 9.18 -12.32 -8.38
C LYS A 77 8.77 -12.91 -7.04
N THR A 78 8.92 -14.21 -6.90
CA THR A 78 8.73 -14.91 -5.63
C THR A 78 9.72 -16.07 -5.54
N LYS A 79 10.05 -16.50 -4.33
CA LYS A 79 10.80 -17.75 -4.12
C LYS A 79 9.82 -18.92 -4.05
N PRO A 80 10.20 -20.14 -4.46
CA PRO A 80 9.29 -21.28 -4.46
C PRO A 80 8.61 -21.57 -3.11
N LYS A 81 9.33 -21.37 -2.00
CA LYS A 81 8.86 -21.60 -0.62
C LYS A 81 8.46 -20.34 0.14
N SER A 82 8.42 -19.16 -0.51
CA SER A 82 8.02 -17.93 0.17
C SER A 82 6.53 -17.67 0.04
N ASP A 83 5.94 -17.16 1.11
CA ASP A 83 4.54 -16.70 1.17
C ASP A 83 4.40 -15.20 0.87
N TYR A 84 5.38 -14.64 0.18
CA TYR A 84 5.39 -13.26 -0.30
C TYR A 84 5.83 -13.19 -1.76
N PHE A 85 5.50 -12.09 -2.40
CA PHE A 85 6.06 -11.70 -3.68
C PHE A 85 6.76 -10.34 -3.56
N LEU A 86 7.71 -10.13 -4.45
CA LEU A 86 8.49 -8.91 -4.58
C LEU A 86 8.07 -8.22 -5.86
N ALA A 87 7.62 -6.98 -5.72
CA ALA A 87 7.49 -6.06 -6.83
C ALA A 87 8.76 -5.23 -6.89
N ILE A 88 9.57 -5.51 -7.92
CA ILE A 88 10.81 -4.78 -8.15
C ILE A 88 10.42 -3.51 -8.89
N ASN A 89 10.63 -2.37 -8.23
CA ASN A 89 10.33 -1.05 -8.73
C ASN A 89 11.63 -0.21 -8.69
N THR A 90 12.40 -0.33 -9.76
CA THR A 90 13.74 0.27 -9.90
C THR A 90 13.68 1.77 -10.15
N PRO A 91 14.71 2.54 -9.72
CA PRO A 91 16.06 2.06 -9.42
C PRO A 91 16.38 1.76 -7.94
N LYS A 92 15.52 2.16 -6.99
CA LYS A 92 15.92 2.16 -5.57
C LYS A 92 14.97 1.42 -4.62
N SER A 93 13.87 0.84 -5.11
CA SER A 93 12.89 0.19 -4.25
C SER A 93 12.57 -1.24 -4.64
N VAL A 94 12.30 -2.05 -3.64
CA VAL A 94 11.63 -3.34 -3.78
C VAL A 94 10.48 -3.31 -2.79
N ALA A 95 9.26 -3.42 -3.29
CA ALA A 95 8.09 -3.60 -2.46
C ALA A 95 7.88 -5.10 -2.23
N MET A 96 7.55 -5.47 -0.99
CA MET A 96 7.26 -6.84 -0.60
C MET A 96 5.84 -6.93 -0.08
N TRP A 97 5.07 -7.85 -0.64
CA TRP A 97 3.67 -8.05 -0.29
C TRP A 97 3.42 -9.51 0.07
N PRO A 98 2.63 -9.80 1.13
CA PRO A 98 2.19 -11.16 1.41
C PRO A 98 1.24 -11.64 0.30
N PHE A 99 1.19 -12.95 0.05
CA PHE A 99 0.16 -13.52 -0.82
C PHE A 99 -1.20 -13.60 -0.14
N GLU A 100 -1.22 -13.69 1.19
CA GLU A 100 -2.44 -13.76 1.97
C GLU A 100 -3.14 -12.38 1.99
N ILE A 101 -4.43 -12.38 1.70
CA ILE A 101 -5.25 -11.17 1.72
C ILE A 101 -5.68 -10.96 3.16
N SER A 102 -5.51 -9.76 3.69
CA SER A 102 -6.03 -9.43 5.01
C SER A 102 -7.55 -9.57 5.01
N SER A 103 -8.09 -10.51 5.77
CA SER A 103 -9.52 -10.64 6.00
C SER A 103 -9.98 -9.53 6.95
N THR A 104 -10.14 -8.32 6.43
CA THR A 104 -10.70 -7.22 7.21
C THR A 104 -12.22 -7.38 7.22
N GLU A 105 -12.80 -7.76 8.36
CA GLU A 105 -14.25 -7.76 8.52
C GLU A 105 -14.75 -6.31 8.57
N PHE A 106 -15.39 -5.86 7.49
CA PHE A 106 -16.00 -4.55 7.45
C PHE A 106 -17.31 -4.57 8.24
N LYS A 107 -17.34 -3.83 9.36
CA LYS A 107 -18.53 -3.72 10.24
C LYS A 107 -19.70 -2.98 9.59
N ASP A 108 -19.47 -2.23 8.51
CA ASP A 108 -20.44 -1.35 7.87
C ASP A 108 -20.37 -1.51 6.34
N THR A 109 -20.91 -2.63 5.87
CA THR A 109 -20.91 -3.06 4.47
C THR A 109 -21.67 -2.07 3.57
N GLU A 110 -22.68 -1.36 4.09
CA GLU A 110 -23.44 -0.37 3.34
C GLU A 110 -22.59 0.84 2.96
N LYS A 111 -21.80 1.38 3.88
CA LYS A 111 -20.87 2.49 3.57
C LYS A 111 -19.78 2.08 2.58
N LEU A 112 -19.30 0.84 2.67
CA LEU A 112 -18.32 0.31 1.72
C LEU A 112 -18.92 0.19 0.32
N VAL A 113 -20.14 -0.35 0.21
CA VAL A 113 -20.86 -0.45 -1.06
C VAL A 113 -21.10 0.95 -1.63
N GLN A 114 -21.53 1.90 -0.81
CA GLN A 114 -21.72 3.28 -1.23
C GLN A 114 -20.41 3.92 -1.73
N PHE A 115 -19.32 3.82 -0.97
CA PHE A 115 -18.00 4.31 -1.37
C PHE A 115 -17.51 3.67 -2.68
N SER A 116 -17.65 2.35 -2.81
CA SER A 116 -17.27 1.64 -4.03
C SER A 116 -18.12 2.07 -5.24
N SER A 117 -19.41 2.36 -5.02
CA SER A 117 -20.29 2.88 -6.07
C SER A 117 -19.93 4.29 -6.51
N GLU A 118 -19.41 5.11 -5.58
CA GLU A 118 -18.95 6.47 -5.85
C GLU A 118 -17.61 6.47 -6.61
N ILE A 119 -16.75 5.48 -6.37
CA ILE A 119 -15.45 5.33 -7.05
C ILE A 119 -15.59 4.69 -8.44
N ILE A 120 -16.31 3.56 -8.53
CA ILE A 120 -16.39 2.75 -9.75
C ILE A 120 -17.53 3.22 -10.65
N GLY A 121 -18.42 4.07 -10.12
CA GLY A 121 -19.56 4.60 -10.85
C GLY A 121 -20.68 3.59 -11.11
N VAL A 122 -20.61 2.45 -10.42
CA VAL A 122 -21.56 1.35 -10.52
C VAL A 122 -22.52 1.45 -9.34
N LYS A 123 -23.78 1.79 -9.62
CA LYS A 123 -24.85 1.75 -8.61
C LYS A 123 -25.62 0.45 -8.74
N MET A 124 -25.62 -0.33 -7.68
CA MET A 124 -26.48 -1.51 -7.56
C MET A 124 -27.77 -1.06 -6.85
N ASP A 125 -28.90 -1.15 -7.53
CA ASP A 125 -30.17 -0.83 -6.89
C ASP A 125 -30.68 -2.01 -6.03
N LYS A 126 -31.76 -1.79 -5.27
CA LYS A 126 -32.36 -2.81 -4.40
C LYS A 126 -32.90 -4.04 -5.16
N THR A 127 -32.93 -3.99 -6.49
CA THR A 127 -33.32 -5.12 -7.35
C THR A 127 -32.13 -5.91 -7.88
N MET A 128 -30.91 -5.61 -7.40
CA MET A 128 -29.64 -6.18 -7.88
C MET A 128 -29.35 -5.85 -9.35
N SER A 129 -30.04 -4.84 -9.91
CA SER A 129 -29.80 -4.38 -11.26
C SER A 129 -28.59 -3.44 -11.27
N ILE A 130 -27.61 -3.75 -12.13
CA ILE A 130 -26.40 -2.96 -12.29
C ILE A 130 -26.73 -1.78 -13.21
N ASN A 131 -26.73 -0.57 -12.66
CA ASN A 131 -26.85 0.65 -13.45
C ASN A 131 -25.44 1.23 -13.66
N LEU A 132 -24.94 1.13 -14.90
CA LEU A 132 -23.71 1.79 -15.33
C LEU A 132 -24.00 3.27 -15.54
N SER A 133 -23.44 4.12 -14.68
CA SER A 133 -23.43 5.57 -14.92
C SER A 133 -22.38 5.86 -15.98
N THR A 134 -22.73 5.72 -17.25
CA THR A 134 -21.85 6.14 -18.35
C THR A 134 -21.63 7.66 -18.24
N ASN A 135 -20.37 8.10 -18.17
CA ASN A 135 -19.91 9.45 -17.80
C ASN A 135 -19.80 9.78 -16.31
N ILE A 136 -19.31 8.85 -15.49
CA ILE A 136 -18.49 9.26 -14.33
C ILE A 136 -17.06 9.38 -14.84
N ALA A 137 -16.76 10.50 -15.51
CA ALA A 137 -15.46 11.09 -15.26
C ALA A 137 -15.48 11.35 -13.75
N GLU A 138 -14.69 10.60 -12.98
CA GLU A 138 -14.57 10.69 -11.52
C GLU A 138 -14.61 12.17 -11.09
N SER A 139 -15.79 12.71 -10.81
CA SER A 139 -15.93 14.14 -10.63
C SER A 139 -15.47 14.42 -9.22
N ILE A 140 -14.30 15.06 -9.11
CA ILE A 140 -13.96 15.82 -7.91
C ILE A 140 -15.17 16.72 -7.67
N SER A 141 -15.93 16.50 -6.60
CA SER A 141 -17.14 17.28 -6.41
C SER A 141 -16.71 18.72 -6.16
N ASP A 142 -17.46 19.68 -6.70
CA ASP A 142 -17.15 21.09 -6.48
C ASP A 142 -17.21 21.48 -4.99
N SER A 143 -17.85 20.64 -4.16
CA SER A 143 -17.98 20.77 -2.71
C SER A 143 -16.77 20.30 -1.90
N ASP A 144 -15.76 19.69 -2.51
CA ASP A 144 -14.55 19.24 -1.80
C ASP A 144 -13.67 20.43 -1.39
N THR A 145 -13.07 20.38 -0.19
CA THR A 145 -12.04 21.36 0.21
C THR A 145 -10.80 21.24 -0.67
N ASN A 146 -9.99 22.30 -0.79
CA ASN A 146 -8.78 22.25 -1.62
C ASN A 146 -7.84 21.09 -1.25
N GLU A 147 -7.67 20.82 0.04
CA GLU A 147 -6.91 19.67 0.55
C GLU A 147 -7.53 18.35 0.08
N GLN A 148 -8.86 18.19 0.16
CA GLN A 148 -9.53 16.99 -0.35
C GLN A 148 -9.37 16.82 -1.85
N LYS A 149 -9.37 17.93 -2.62
CA LYS A 149 -9.12 17.89 -4.06
C LYS A 149 -7.68 17.49 -4.37
N GLU A 150 -6.71 17.93 -3.58
CA GLU A 150 -5.29 17.54 -3.70
C GLU A 150 -5.08 16.08 -3.31
N TRP A 151 -5.63 15.63 -2.17
CA TRP A 151 -5.63 14.23 -1.77
C TRP A 151 -6.29 13.33 -2.81
N LYS A 152 -7.43 13.74 -3.38
CA LYS A 152 -8.10 13.00 -4.47
C LYS A 152 -7.28 13.03 -5.74
N ARG A 153 -6.58 14.13 -6.08
CA ARG A 153 -5.69 14.20 -7.24
C ARG A 153 -4.48 13.29 -7.07
N TRP A 154 -3.78 13.36 -5.94
CA TRP A 154 -2.69 12.43 -5.61
C TRP A 154 -3.15 10.98 -5.65
N HIS A 155 -4.29 10.70 -5.03
CA HIS A 155 -4.88 9.37 -5.06
C HIS A 155 -5.27 8.97 -6.49
N LYS A 156 -5.61 9.88 -7.40
CA LYS A 156 -5.91 9.52 -8.79
C LYS A 156 -4.66 9.32 -9.64
N SER A 157 -3.69 10.22 -9.53
CA SER A 157 -2.51 10.20 -10.39
C SER A 157 -1.42 9.25 -9.87
N GLY A 158 -1.37 8.99 -8.56
CA GLY A 158 -0.24 8.31 -7.91
C GLY A 158 1.04 9.16 -7.88
N SER A 159 1.09 10.21 -8.69
CA SER A 159 2.23 11.06 -8.99
C SER A 159 2.79 11.73 -7.75
N GLN A 160 4.10 11.60 -7.57
CA GLN A 160 4.88 12.31 -6.57
C GLN A 160 4.72 13.83 -6.71
N LEU A 161 4.44 14.35 -7.91
CA LEU A 161 4.22 15.79 -8.16
C LEU A 161 2.86 16.29 -7.65
N ASP A 162 1.89 15.40 -7.50
CA ASP A 162 0.56 15.72 -6.97
C ASP A 162 0.45 15.36 -5.49
N SER A 163 1.51 14.80 -4.90
CA SER A 163 1.51 14.39 -3.51
C SER A 163 1.29 15.59 -2.59
N PRO A 164 0.41 15.51 -1.58
CA PRO A 164 0.32 16.55 -0.56
C PRO A 164 1.63 16.70 0.24
N PHE A 165 2.61 15.83 -0.03
CA PHE A 165 3.93 15.81 0.60
C PHE A 165 5.08 16.29 -0.31
N VAL A 166 4.82 16.80 -1.54
CA VAL A 166 5.88 17.20 -2.52
C VAL A 166 6.90 18.15 -1.91
N ASP A 167 6.42 19.12 -1.14
CA ASP A 167 7.23 20.16 -0.48
C ASP A 167 7.28 19.96 1.03
N THR A 168 7.29 18.71 1.51
CA THR A 168 7.49 18.48 2.93
C THR A 168 8.96 18.73 3.24
N ASP A 169 9.25 19.94 3.71
CA ASP A 169 10.54 20.27 4.33
C ASP A 169 10.90 19.17 5.34
N MET A 170 12.16 18.72 5.34
CA MET A 170 12.60 17.66 6.25
C MET A 170 12.29 18.02 7.71
N ASN A 171 12.27 19.32 8.04
CA ASN A 171 11.87 19.78 9.37
C ASN A 171 10.38 19.59 9.63
N SER A 172 9.50 19.85 8.65
CA SER A 172 8.06 19.58 8.75
C SER A 172 7.77 18.09 8.93
N TYR A 173 8.50 17.21 8.22
CA TYR A 173 8.39 15.76 8.40
C TYR A 173 8.85 15.32 9.79
N ARG A 174 9.99 15.86 10.25
CA ARG A 174 10.49 15.65 11.61
C ARG A 174 9.46 16.09 12.67
N ASP A 175 8.89 17.28 12.53
CA ASP A 175 7.93 17.83 13.49
C ASP A 175 6.62 17.03 13.49
N PHE A 176 6.18 16.54 12.33
CA PHE A 176 5.07 15.60 12.22
C PHE A 176 5.35 14.30 13.00
N LEU A 177 6.51 13.67 12.79
CA LEU A 177 6.91 12.44 13.49
C LEU A 177 7.05 12.64 15.01
N ILE A 178 7.52 13.81 15.45
CA ILE A 178 7.54 14.21 16.87
C ILE A 178 6.11 14.34 17.40
N THR A 179 5.20 14.93 16.62
CA THR A 179 3.78 15.10 17.00
C THR A 179 3.07 13.75 17.17
N GLN A 180 3.38 12.75 16.33
CA GLN A 180 2.86 11.40 16.49
C GLN A 180 3.34 10.75 17.81
N ASN A 181 4.56 11.06 18.26
CA ASN A 181 5.14 10.62 19.54
C ASN A 181 4.98 9.11 19.80
N THR A 182 5.10 8.30 18.75
CA THR A 182 5.11 6.83 18.82
C THR A 182 6.55 6.32 18.87
N LEU A 183 6.76 5.09 19.34
CA LEU A 183 8.10 4.50 19.38
C LEU A 183 8.73 4.47 17.97
N SER A 184 7.99 3.99 16.98
CA SER A 184 8.44 3.89 15.60
C SER A 184 8.72 5.25 14.96
N SER A 185 7.86 6.25 15.20
CA SER A 185 8.06 7.60 14.63
C SER A 185 9.31 8.28 15.20
N LEU A 186 9.61 8.07 16.49
CA LEU A 186 10.82 8.59 17.11
C LEU A 186 12.09 7.84 16.64
N GLU A 187 12.02 6.51 16.46
CA GLU A 187 13.11 5.72 15.88
C GLU A 187 13.45 6.17 14.46
N GLU A 188 12.42 6.45 13.65
CA GLU A 188 12.59 6.93 12.28
C GLU A 188 13.35 8.25 12.22
N ILE A 189 13.04 9.19 13.12
CA ILE A 189 13.80 10.43 13.24
C ILE A 189 15.26 10.15 13.64
N LEU A 190 15.50 9.24 14.60
CA LEU A 190 16.86 8.92 15.07
C LEU A 190 17.72 8.23 14.01
N TYR A 191 17.15 7.52 13.02
CA TYR A 191 17.92 7.03 11.88
C TYR A 191 18.50 8.16 11.04
N SER A 192 17.76 9.27 10.90
CA SER A 192 18.17 10.43 10.10
C SER A 192 18.98 11.44 10.92
N TYR A 193 18.62 11.62 12.20
CA TYR A 193 19.19 12.58 13.14
C TYR A 193 19.57 11.89 14.46
N PRO A 194 20.63 11.06 14.48
CA PRO A 194 20.94 10.18 15.60
C PRO A 194 21.29 10.92 16.91
N MET A 195 21.61 12.21 16.83
CA MET A 195 22.00 13.05 17.98
C MET A 195 20.97 14.13 18.30
N ASP A 196 19.74 13.98 17.83
CA ASP A 196 18.66 14.91 18.17
C ASP A 196 18.27 14.80 19.64
N LYS A 197 18.76 15.74 20.46
CA LYS A 197 18.57 15.72 21.92
C LYS A 197 17.09 15.76 22.32
N GLN A 198 16.22 16.40 21.55
CA GLN A 198 14.79 16.47 21.85
C GLN A 198 14.15 15.09 21.67
N VAL A 199 14.44 14.45 20.54
CA VAL A 199 13.91 13.13 20.18
C VAL A 199 14.47 12.05 21.10
N LEU A 200 15.76 12.11 21.43
CA LEU A 200 16.40 11.19 22.37
C LEU A 200 15.71 11.21 23.76
N LYS A 201 15.31 12.40 24.24
CA LYS A 201 14.55 12.53 25.51
C LYS A 201 13.16 11.91 25.40
N LEU A 202 12.43 12.18 24.31
CA LEU A 202 11.10 11.62 24.08
C LEU A 202 11.16 10.10 23.95
N TYR A 203 12.15 9.59 23.23
CA TYR A 203 12.37 8.17 23.02
C TYR A 203 12.75 7.45 24.32
N ALA A 204 13.66 8.01 25.11
CA ALA A 204 14.01 7.50 26.44
C ALA A 204 12.78 7.41 27.35
N LYS A 205 11.93 8.45 27.36
CA LYS A 205 10.69 8.47 28.15
C LYS A 205 9.72 7.37 27.71
N LYS A 206 9.56 7.15 26.40
CA LYS A 206 8.69 6.09 25.87
C LYS A 206 9.20 4.69 26.21
N LEU A 207 10.50 4.46 26.12
CA LEU A 207 11.11 3.20 26.58
C LEU A 207 10.89 2.99 28.08
N LEU A 208 11.01 4.06 28.89
CA LEU A 208 10.74 3.97 30.32
C LEU A 208 9.26 3.66 30.62
N GLU A 209 8.32 4.24 29.86
CA GLU A 209 6.89 3.90 29.94
C GLU A 209 6.66 2.41 29.64
N LEU A 210 7.24 1.89 28.54
CA LEU A 210 7.14 0.47 28.16
C LEU A 210 7.80 -0.46 29.18
N SER A 211 8.88 -0.03 29.84
CA SER A 211 9.53 -0.83 30.89
C SER A 211 8.63 -1.07 32.11
N LYS A 212 7.59 -0.27 32.30
CA LYS A 212 6.63 -0.37 33.40
C LYS A 212 5.36 -1.15 33.02
N ASP A 213 5.20 -1.52 31.75
CA ASP A 213 4.01 -2.24 31.29
C ASP A 213 4.07 -3.71 31.74
N GLU A 214 3.13 -4.11 32.61
CA GLU A 214 3.10 -5.45 33.17
C GLU A 214 2.83 -6.56 32.14
N ASN A 215 2.25 -6.20 30.99
CA ASN A 215 1.93 -7.14 29.90
C ASN A 215 3.16 -7.53 29.06
N ILE A 216 4.29 -6.84 29.23
CA ILE A 216 5.53 -7.10 28.51
C ILE A 216 6.42 -8.05 29.33
N GLU A 217 7.01 -9.03 28.65
CA GLU A 217 7.93 -10.01 29.25
C GLU A 217 9.07 -9.33 30.03
N ALA A 218 9.40 -9.87 31.21
CA ALA A 218 10.32 -9.23 32.15
C ALA A 218 11.69 -8.86 31.55
N PHE A 219 12.24 -9.70 30.67
CA PHE A 219 13.53 -9.42 30.01
C PHE A 219 13.45 -8.24 29.04
N LYS A 220 12.31 -8.04 28.35
CA LYS A 220 12.09 -6.89 27.45
C LYS A 220 11.97 -5.61 28.26
N ARG A 221 11.30 -5.65 29.40
CA ARG A 221 11.19 -4.51 30.32
C ARG A 221 12.54 -4.06 30.86
N ASP A 222 13.38 -5.00 31.27
CA ASP A 222 14.72 -4.70 31.77
C ASP A 222 15.61 -4.09 30.68
N ARG A 223 15.50 -4.61 29.45
CA ARG A 223 16.15 -4.02 28.27
C ARG A 223 15.67 -2.59 28.02
N TYR A 224 14.36 -2.35 28.02
CA TYR A 224 13.80 -1.01 27.82
C TYR A 224 14.25 -0.03 28.90
N LYS A 225 14.29 -0.47 30.16
CA LYS A 225 14.79 0.33 31.28
C LYS A 225 16.26 0.72 31.09
N THR A 226 17.10 -0.25 30.71
CA THR A 226 18.53 -0.03 30.45
C THR A 226 18.75 0.91 29.26
N SER A 227 18.03 0.68 28.16
CA SER A 227 18.10 1.54 26.98
C SER A 227 17.60 2.95 27.27
N ALA A 228 16.49 3.11 28.01
CA ALA A 228 15.98 4.41 28.42
C ALA A 228 17.03 5.23 29.18
N ALA A 229 17.70 4.62 30.16
CA ALA A 229 18.76 5.27 30.93
C ALA A 229 19.95 5.68 30.06
N TRP A 230 20.32 4.85 29.07
CA TRP A 230 21.38 5.19 28.13
C TRP A 230 21.00 6.39 27.25
N TYR A 231 19.83 6.36 26.61
CA TYR A 231 19.32 7.46 25.78
C TYR A 231 19.15 8.76 26.58
N GLU A 232 18.68 8.68 27.82
CA GLU A 232 18.59 9.83 28.72
C GLU A 232 19.98 10.41 29.01
N SER A 233 20.99 9.57 29.25
CA SER A 233 22.36 10.01 29.56
C SER A 233 23.02 10.79 28.43
N ILE A 234 22.81 10.37 27.18
CA ILE A 234 23.39 11.02 25.99
C ILE A 234 22.56 12.21 25.50
N SER A 235 21.32 12.35 25.96
CA SER A 235 20.43 13.46 25.60
C SER A 235 20.65 14.74 26.43
N LYS A 236 21.57 14.71 27.41
CA LYS A 236 21.90 15.84 28.28
C LYS A 236 22.57 16.99 27.53
#